data_AF-Q4A027-F1
#
_entry.id   AF-Q4A027-F1
#
_cell.length_a   1.000
_cell.length_b   1.000
_cell.length_c   1.000
_cell.angle_alpha   90.00
_cell.angle_beta   90.00
_cell.angle_gamma   90.00
#
_symmetry.space_group_name_H-M   'P 1'
#
loop_
_entity.id
_entity.type
_entity.pdbx_description
1 polymer ?
#
loop_
_entity_poly.entity_id
_entity_poly.type
_entity_poly.pdbx_seq_one_letter_code
_entity_poly.pdbx_strand_id
1 'polypeptide(L)' 'MPEELQAKLDAMPELKEAFNNLTPGRQRQYMYHIGQAKRAATRENRVEKYIDYILDGKGMND' A
#
# COMPACT_ATOMS: atom_id res chain seq x y z
N MET A 1 -5.41 8.77 -2.01
CA MET A 1 -4.81 7.59 -1.34
C MET A 1 -5.78 7.15 -0.24
N PRO A 2 -5.98 5.84 0.00
CA PRO A 2 -6.77 5.35 1.14
C PRO A 2 -6.15 5.77 2.48
N GLU A 3 -6.98 6.15 3.46
CA GLU A 3 -6.52 6.68 4.75
C GLU A 3 -5.66 5.68 5.51
N GLU A 4 -6.00 4.39 5.48
CA GLU A 4 -5.27 3.33 6.16
C GLU A 4 -3.88 3.10 5.56
N LEU A 5 -3.76 3.27 4.24
CA LEU A 5 -2.46 3.21 3.57
C LEU A 5 -1.61 4.41 3.96
N GLN A 6 -2.19 5.63 3.92
CA GLN A 6 -1.48 6.84 4.33
C GLN A 6 -0.99 6.73 5.78
N ALA A 7 -1.83 6.26 6.70
CA ALA A 7 -1.49 6.09 8.10
C ALA A 7 -0.30 5.13 8.31
N LYS A 8 -0.25 4.01 7.59
CA LYS A 8 0.89 3.08 7.66
C LYS A 8 2.16 3.69 7.05
N LEU A 9 2.06 4.42 5.95
CA LEU A 9 3.22 5.12 5.35
C LEU A 9 3.76 6.21 6.28
N ASP A 10 2.90 6.94 6.99
CA ASP A 10 3.35 7.96 7.93
C ASP A 10 3.93 7.36 9.23
N ALA A 11 3.45 6.18 9.64
CA ALA A 11 4.00 5.44 10.78
C ALA A 11 5.31 4.71 10.46
N MET A 12 5.56 4.34 9.20
CA MET A 12 6.71 3.55 8.76
C MET A 12 7.48 4.26 7.63
N PRO A 13 8.53 5.04 7.95
CA PRO A 13 9.31 5.77 6.96
C PRO A 13 9.91 4.88 5.86
N GLU A 14 10.39 3.68 6.21
CA GLU A 14 10.95 2.71 5.26
C GLU A 14 9.89 2.24 4.24
N LEU A 15 8.66 1.99 4.70
CA LEU A 15 7.55 1.61 3.84
C LEU A 15 7.18 2.76 2.90
N LYS A 16 7.22 4.01 3.39
CA LYS A 16 6.97 5.22 2.61
C LYS A 16 7.99 5.40 1.50
N GLU A 17 9.26 5.23 1.81
CA GLU A 17 10.33 5.28 0.82
C GLU A 17 10.18 4.18 -0.23
N ALA A 18 9.98 2.94 0.20
CA ALA A 18 9.78 1.81 -0.69
C ALA A 18 8.56 2.01 -1.61
N PHE A 19 7.43 2.48 -1.06
CA PHE A 19 6.23 2.81 -1.82
C PHE A 19 6.48 3.91 -2.86
N ASN A 20 7.20 4.97 -2.49
CA ASN A 20 7.53 6.07 -3.39
C ASN A 20 8.50 5.65 -4.50
N ASN A 21 9.35 4.65 -4.24
CA ASN A 21 10.27 4.07 -5.23
C ASN A 21 9.58 3.10 -6.21
N LEU A 22 8.36 2.63 -5.91
CA LEU A 22 7.57 1.86 -6.88
C LEU A 22 7.25 2.71 -8.11
N THR A 23 7.11 2.05 -9.26
CA THR A 23 6.64 2.75 -10.47
C THR A 23 5.24 3.34 -10.24
N PRO A 24 4.87 4.47 -10.89
CA PRO A 24 3.56 5.08 -10.72
C PRO A 24 2.39 4.12 -11.01
N GLY A 25 2.58 3.15 -11.89
CA GLY A 25 1.60 2.10 -12.17
C GLY A 25 1.35 1.18 -10.97
N ARG A 26 2.41 0.71 -10.31
CA ARG A 26 2.33 -0.13 -9.11
C ARG A 26 1.70 0.63 -7.94
N GLN A 27 2.11 1.88 -7.72
CA GLN A 27 1.50 2.75 -6.69
C GLN A 27 -0.01 2.91 -6.90
N ARG A 28 -0.44 3.18 -8.15
CA ARG A 28 -1.87 3.27 -8.51
C ARG A 28 -2.61 1.97 -8.29
N GLN A 29 -2.02 0.83 -8.61
CA GLN A 29 -2.63 -0.48 -8.35
C GLN A 29 -2.88 -0.72 -6.86
N TYR A 30 -1.87 -0.48 -6.00
CA TYR A 30 -2.04 -0.57 -4.55
C TYR A 30 -3.14 0.35 -4.04
N MET A 31 -3.09 1.64 -4.40
CA MET A 31 -4.11 2.62 -3.99
C MET A 31 -5.50 2.22 -4.45
N TYR A 32 -5.64 1.72 -5.68
CA TYR A 32 -6.92 1.29 -6.24
C TYR A 32 -7.44 0.05 -5.50
N HIS A 33 -6.64 -1.01 -5.39
CA HIS A 33 -7.08 -2.25 -4.73
C HIS A 33 -7.44 -2.00 -3.27
N ILE A 34 -6.61 -1.28 -2.51
CA ILE A 34 -6.92 -0.96 -1.11
C ILE A 34 -8.18 -0.08 -1.07
N GLY A 35 -8.26 0.98 -1.89
CA GLY A 35 -9.40 1.90 -1.91
C GLY A 35 -10.73 1.31 -2.35
N GLN A 36 -10.73 0.21 -3.12
CA GLN A 36 -11.95 -0.50 -3.53
C GLN A 36 -12.68 -1.18 -2.36
N ALA A 37 -12.03 -1.41 -1.22
CA ALA A 37 -12.69 -1.99 -0.06
C ALA A 37 -13.55 -0.95 0.68
N LYS A 38 -14.86 -1.24 0.81
CA LYS A 38 -15.83 -0.35 1.47
C LYS A 38 -15.63 -0.25 2.99
N ARG A 39 -15.19 -1.33 3.64
CA ARG A 39 -14.98 -1.39 5.09
C ARG A 39 -13.55 -1.03 5.44
N ALA A 40 -13.36 -0.17 6.44
CA ALA A 40 -12.04 0.23 6.94
C ALA A 40 -11.17 -0.97 7.33
N ALA A 41 -11.70 -1.89 8.15
CA ALA A 41 -10.98 -3.11 8.53
C ALA A 41 -10.50 -3.96 7.34
N THR A 42 -11.22 -3.94 6.20
CA THR A 42 -10.77 -4.64 4.99
C THR A 42 -9.65 -3.87 4.28
N ARG A 43 -9.66 -2.54 4.33
CA ARG A 43 -8.56 -1.71 3.82
C ARG A 43 -7.30 -1.93 4.65
N GLU A 44 -7.41 -1.91 5.98
CA GLU A 44 -6.30 -2.22 6.91
C GLU A 44 -5.69 -3.59 6.60
N ASN A 45 -6.51 -4.64 6.56
CA ASN A 45 -6.04 -5.99 6.24
C ASN A 45 -5.33 -6.07 4.88
N ARG A 46 -5.81 -5.31 3.87
CA ARG A 46 -5.15 -5.23 2.56
C ARG A 46 -3.82 -4.50 2.65
N VAL A 47 -3.73 -3.41 3.40
CA VAL A 47 -2.45 -2.72 3.61
C VAL A 47 -1.45 -3.66 4.26
N GLU A 48 -1.82 -4.30 5.37
CA GLU A 48 -0.94 -5.20 6.13
C GLU A 48 -0.44 -6.37 5.30
N LYS A 49 -1.32 -6.96 4.49
CA LYS A 49 -0.96 -8.06 3.58
C LYS A 49 0.16 -7.70 2.60
N TYR A 50 0.24 -6.44 2.18
CA TYR A 50 1.15 -6.00 1.11
C TYR A 50 2.35 -5.19 1.62
N ILE A 51 2.54 -5.06 2.93
CA ILE A 51 3.70 -4.37 3.52
C ILE A 51 5.01 -4.99 2.97
N ASP A 52 5.17 -6.30 3.10
CA ASP A 52 6.38 -7.00 2.67
C ASP A 52 6.63 -6.86 1.17
N TYR A 53 5.56 -6.90 0.36
CA TYR A 53 5.67 -6.71 -1.10
C TYR A 53 6.15 -5.31 -1.46
N ILE A 54 5.63 -4.29 -0.79
CA ILE A 54 6.03 -2.90 -1.02
C ILE A 54 7.50 -2.72 -0.60
N LEU A 55 7.91 -3.28 0.54
CA LEU A 55 9.30 -3.25 1.01
C LEU A 55 10.26 -3.95 0.03
N ASP A 56 9.82 -5.05 -0.57
CA ASP A 56 10.55 -5.77 -1.63
C ASP A 56 10.54 -5.04 -2.99
N GLY A 57 9.85 -3.90 -3.12
CA GLY A 57 9.71 -3.18 -4.39
C GLY A 57 8.80 -3.88 -5.41
N LYS A 58 8.00 -4.86 -4.97
CA LYS A 58 7.11 -5.67 -5.81
C LYS A 58 5.74 -5.01 -5.98
N GLY A 59 5.13 -5.26 -7.14
CA GLY A 59 3.72 -4.99 -7.36
C GLY A 59 2.83 -6.05 -6.71
N MET A 60 1.53 -5.78 -6.65
CA MET A 60 0.53 -6.67 -6.04
C MET A 60 0.41 -8.06 -6.66
N ASN A 61 0.85 -8.20 -7.92
CA ASN A 61 0.73 -9.41 -8.73
C ASN A 61 2.10 -10.00 -9.10
N ASP A 62 3.19 -9.49 -8.51
CA ASP A 62 4.54 -10.03 -8.64
C ASP A 62 4.79 -11.07 -7.54
#